data_AF-A0A6M3K0S3-F1
#
_entry.id   AF-A0A6M3K0S3-F1
#
_cell.length_a   1.000
_cell.length_b   1.000
_cell.length_c   1.000
_cell.angle_alpha   90.00
_cell.angle_beta   90.00
_cell.angle_gamma   90.00
#
_symmetry.space_group_name_H-M   'P 1'
#
loop_
_entity.id
_entity.type
_entity.pdbx_description
1 polymer ?
#
loop_
_entity_poly.entity_id
_entity_poly.type
_entity_poly.pdbx_seq_one_letter_code
_entity_poly.pdbx_strand_id
1 'polypeptide(L)'
;QARNATDFVNSTGTLTVAPVFTAAPEASDTYAITHLFSWDEICGAINIAIEMVAEESLFWAIDETIPLVASTYEYNLPTSFMYLYRVTMADENGVFHTMPAVPPDQYEIVRDSTPALRFRRINDLVVATAGSYFGDAWFDSSAVAGRYLRLEGLTSPSTLTADTDVCPINPAYIINQAAAFLYLSKARRGDIDYDATMAQYKICQDRADMERARVVFVQLPVNAKRVRE
;
A
#
# COMPACT_ATOMS: atom_id res chain seq x y z
N GLN A 1 -23.84 11.11 13.02
CA GLN A 1 -24.22 12.50 13.37
C GLN A 1 -23.81 12.75 14.81
N ALA A 2 -23.26 13.92 15.14
CA ALA A 2 -22.78 14.25 16.48
C ALA A 2 -23.63 15.33 17.15
N ARG A 3 -23.77 15.26 18.48
CA ARG A 3 -24.44 16.28 19.30
C ARG A 3 -23.65 16.50 20.59
N ASN A 4 -23.61 17.76 21.02
CA ASN A 4 -23.06 18.11 22.33
C ASN A 4 -24.03 17.64 23.42
N ALA A 5 -23.50 17.08 24.49
CA ALA A 5 -24.30 16.85 25.69
C ALA A 5 -24.52 18.19 26.41
N THR A 6 -25.78 18.52 26.71
CA THR A 6 -26.17 19.87 27.17
C THR A 6 -26.61 19.91 28.63
N ASP A 7 -26.69 18.77 29.32
CA ASP A 7 -27.17 18.70 30.70
C ASP A 7 -26.47 17.58 31.47
N PHE A 8 -25.41 17.94 32.20
CA PHE A 8 -24.76 17.05 33.17
C PHE A 8 -25.12 17.50 34.58
N VAL A 9 -25.97 16.71 35.24
CA VAL A 9 -26.35 16.96 36.63
C VAL A 9 -25.30 16.28 37.53
N ASN A 10 -24.31 17.06 37.97
CA ASN A 10 -23.18 16.61 38.81
C ASN A 10 -23.60 15.78 40.03
N SER A 11 -24.80 15.99 40.57
CA SER A 11 -25.29 15.31 41.78
C SER A 11 -25.85 13.91 41.54
N THR A 12 -26.19 13.54 40.30
CA THR A 12 -26.82 12.25 39.98
C THR A 12 -26.02 11.40 39.00
N GLY A 13 -24.94 11.96 38.42
CA GLY A 13 -24.15 11.28 37.39
C GLY A 13 -24.96 10.97 36.11
N THR A 14 -26.12 11.62 35.94
CA THR A 14 -26.98 11.43 34.78
C THR A 14 -26.60 12.44 33.70
N LEU A 15 -26.32 11.93 32.50
CA LEU A 15 -26.07 12.72 31.30
C LEU A 15 -27.28 12.57 30.38
N THR A 16 -27.98 13.66 30.10
CA THR A 16 -29.08 13.65 29.13
C THR A 16 -28.55 14.07 27.75
N VAL A 17 -28.69 13.19 26.77
CA VAL A 17 -28.29 13.47 25.38
C VAL A 17 -29.55 13.47 24.53
N ALA A 18 -29.82 14.58 23.83
CA ALA A 18 -30.90 14.62 22.86
C ALA A 18 -30.56 13.69 21.69
N PRO A 19 -31.43 12.73 21.34
CA PRO A 19 -31.17 11.85 20.20
C PRO A 19 -31.13 12.69 18.93
N VAL A 20 -30.13 12.43 18.09
CA VAL A 20 -30.04 13.06 16.77
C VAL A 20 -30.70 12.22 15.68
N PHE A 21 -31.09 11.01 16.03
CA PHE A 21 -31.69 10.03 15.14
C PHE A 21 -33.15 10.40 14.87
N THR A 22 -33.58 10.27 13.62
CA THR A 22 -34.99 10.38 13.21
C THR A 22 -35.79 9.12 13.54
N ALA A 23 -35.10 7.99 13.78
CA ALA A 23 -35.67 6.72 14.22
C ALA A 23 -35.29 6.42 15.68
N ALA A 24 -36.07 5.55 16.33
CA ALA A 24 -35.75 5.08 17.66
C ALA A 24 -34.44 4.26 17.64
N PRO A 25 -33.59 4.40 18.66
CA PRO A 25 -32.36 3.62 18.76
C PRO A 25 -32.64 2.12 18.86
N GLU A 26 -31.88 1.31 18.13
CA GLU A 26 -31.99 -0.15 18.12
C GLU A 26 -30.94 -0.80 19.03
N ALA A 27 -31.16 -2.05 19.45
CA ALA A 27 -30.23 -2.77 20.32
C ALA A 27 -28.85 -3.03 19.66
N SER A 28 -28.76 -2.94 18.33
CA SER A 28 -27.51 -3.07 17.57
C SER A 28 -26.75 -1.76 17.40
N ASP A 29 -27.32 -0.63 17.79
CA ASP A 29 -26.66 0.66 17.63
C ASP A 29 -25.49 0.81 18.60
N THR A 30 -24.39 1.36 18.11
CA THR A 30 -23.19 1.65 18.91
C THR A 30 -23.06 3.15 19.12
N TYR A 31 -22.84 3.56 20.37
CA TYR A 31 -22.66 4.96 20.74
C TYR A 31 -21.24 5.17 21.28
N ALA A 32 -20.64 6.29 20.92
CA ALA A 32 -19.36 6.73 21.45
C ALA A 32 -19.51 8.15 22.01
N ILE A 33 -18.94 8.38 23.19
CA ILE A 33 -18.87 9.70 23.82
C ILE A 33 -17.41 10.14 23.81
N THR A 34 -17.12 11.26 23.15
CA THR A 34 -15.79 11.87 23.12
C THR A 34 -15.81 13.15 23.93
N HIS A 35 -14.79 13.38 24.75
CA HIS A 35 -14.69 14.55 25.63
C HIS A 35 -13.53 15.49 25.28
N LEU A 36 -12.62 15.04 24.41
CA LEU A 36 -11.42 15.81 24.05
C LEU A 36 -11.54 16.53 22.72
N PHE A 37 -12.29 15.94 21.79
CA PHE A 37 -12.43 16.38 20.41
C PHE A 37 -13.87 16.17 19.95
N SER A 38 -14.36 17.11 19.15
CA SER A 38 -15.61 16.95 18.44
C SER A 38 -15.47 15.89 17.34
N TRP A 39 -16.60 15.33 16.91
CA TRP A 39 -16.60 14.38 15.79
C TRP A 39 -16.05 14.99 14.50
N ASP A 40 -16.36 16.26 14.24
CA ASP A 40 -15.88 16.95 13.03
C ASP A 40 -14.36 17.14 13.04
N GLU A 41 -13.77 17.39 14.22
CA GLU A 41 -12.31 17.44 14.37
C GLU A 41 -11.68 16.07 14.10
N ILE A 42 -12.28 15.00 14.63
CA ILE A 42 -11.81 13.63 14.41
C ILE A 42 -11.87 13.27 12.92
N CYS A 43 -13.01 13.49 12.27
CA CYS A 43 -13.16 13.25 10.83
C CYS A 43 -12.18 14.09 10.00
N GLY A 44 -12.01 15.38 10.34
CA GLY A 44 -11.04 16.25 9.68
C GLY A 44 -9.61 15.72 9.81
N ALA A 45 -9.20 15.31 11.01
CA ALA A 45 -7.87 14.75 11.25
C ALA A 45 -7.63 13.43 10.50
N ILE A 46 -8.65 12.55 10.43
CA ILE A 46 -8.59 11.31 9.66
C ILE A 46 -8.45 11.61 8.17
N ASN A 47 -9.24 12.53 7.62
CA ASN A 47 -9.17 12.88 6.20
C ASN A 47 -7.80 13.46 5.83
N ILE A 48 -7.24 14.35 6.65
CA ILE A 48 -5.88 14.88 6.43
C ILE A 48 -4.84 13.76 6.49
N ALA A 49 -4.96 12.82 7.45
CA ALA A 49 -4.06 11.68 7.53
C ALA A 49 -4.15 10.76 6.29
N ILE A 50 -5.35 10.58 5.73
CA ILE A 50 -5.57 9.85 4.48
C ILE A 50 -4.94 10.60 3.30
N GLU A 51 -5.17 11.91 3.18
CA GLU A 51 -4.61 12.75 2.10
C GLU A 51 -3.07 12.74 2.11
N MET A 52 -2.46 12.80 3.30
CA MET A 52 -1.00 12.74 3.44
C MET A 52 -0.40 11.44 2.91
N VAL A 53 -1.06 10.31 3.17
CA VAL A 53 -0.53 9.01 2.73
C VAL A 53 -0.96 8.69 1.32
N ALA A 54 -2.07 9.25 0.82
CA ALA A 54 -2.60 8.97 -0.51
C ALA A 54 -1.50 9.10 -1.56
N GLU A 55 -0.76 10.22 -1.61
CA GLU A 55 0.30 10.40 -2.60
C GLU A 55 1.40 9.33 -2.53
N GLU A 56 1.70 8.83 -1.34
CA GLU A 56 2.77 7.85 -1.10
C GLU A 56 2.31 6.39 -1.20
N SER A 57 1.04 6.12 -0.94
CA SER A 57 0.48 4.76 -0.97
C SER A 57 -0.26 4.45 -2.26
N LEU A 58 -0.52 5.45 -3.11
CA LEU A 58 -1.13 5.28 -4.44
C LEU A 58 -0.15 4.66 -5.45
N PHE A 59 0.44 3.53 -5.10
CA PHE A 59 1.12 2.66 -6.03
C PHE A 59 0.16 1.57 -6.47
N TRP A 60 -0.20 1.55 -7.76
CA TRP A 60 -1.17 0.58 -8.26
C TRP A 60 -0.52 -0.62 -8.92
N ALA A 61 -1.10 -1.80 -8.69
CA ALA A 61 -0.62 -3.05 -9.27
C ALA A 61 -0.87 -3.06 -10.78
N ILE A 62 0.16 -2.84 -11.59
CA ILE A 62 0.06 -3.00 -13.04
C ILE A 62 0.39 -4.45 -13.40
N ASP A 63 -0.38 -4.99 -14.34
CA ASP A 63 -0.21 -6.30 -14.93
C ASP A 63 -0.15 -6.18 -16.44
N GLU A 64 1.02 -6.41 -17.03
CA GLU A 64 1.27 -6.26 -18.46
C GLU A 64 1.78 -7.55 -19.07
N THR A 65 1.36 -7.84 -20.29
CA THR A 65 1.78 -9.04 -21.02
C THR A 65 2.63 -8.67 -22.23
N ILE A 66 3.84 -9.22 -22.32
CA ILE A 66 4.80 -8.99 -23.41
C ILE A 66 5.05 -10.29 -24.16
N PRO A 67 4.91 -10.33 -25.50
CA PRO A 67 5.26 -11.51 -26.29
C PRO A 67 6.77 -11.75 -26.29
N LEU A 68 7.17 -13.01 -26.11
CA LEU A 68 8.56 -13.44 -26.24
C LEU A 68 8.91 -13.63 -27.72
N VAL A 69 10.04 -13.04 -28.11
CA VAL A 69 10.69 -13.26 -29.40
C VAL A 69 11.92 -14.12 -29.18
N ALA A 70 12.12 -15.13 -30.03
CA ALA A 70 13.25 -16.05 -29.92
C ALA A 70 14.60 -15.31 -29.97
N SER A 71 15.57 -15.86 -29.25
CA SER A 71 16.96 -15.39 -29.21
C SER A 71 17.15 -13.93 -28.76
N THR A 72 16.10 -13.31 -28.23
CA THR A 72 16.15 -11.99 -27.61
C THR A 72 16.12 -12.20 -26.09
N TYR A 73 17.06 -11.62 -25.35
CA TYR A 73 17.10 -11.70 -23.89
C TYR A 73 16.76 -10.35 -23.24
N GLU A 74 16.31 -9.39 -24.03
CA GLU A 74 16.02 -8.03 -23.59
C GLU A 74 14.65 -7.59 -24.14
N TYR A 75 13.77 -7.15 -23.24
CA TYR A 75 12.40 -6.79 -23.56
C TYR A 75 12.10 -5.39 -23.06
N ASN A 76 11.56 -4.53 -23.91
CA ASN A 76 11.16 -3.18 -23.49
C ASN A 76 10.14 -3.25 -22.36
N LEU A 77 10.42 -2.58 -21.24
CA LEU A 77 9.48 -2.44 -20.15
C LEU A 77 8.50 -1.31 -20.45
N PRO A 78 7.19 -1.52 -20.21
CA PRO A 78 6.22 -0.44 -20.25
C PRO A 78 6.65 0.71 -19.36
N THR A 79 6.49 1.92 -19.87
CA THR A 79 6.86 3.17 -19.19
C THR A 79 6.00 3.47 -17.97
N SER A 80 4.89 2.75 -17.79
CA SER A 80 4.03 2.85 -16.63
C SER A 80 4.66 2.27 -15.35
N PHE A 81 5.56 1.29 -15.45
CA PHE A 81 6.16 0.71 -14.25
C PHE A 81 7.13 1.65 -13.54
N MET A 82 6.89 1.89 -12.25
CA MET A 82 7.86 2.43 -11.29
C MET A 82 8.65 1.32 -10.60
N TYR A 83 8.00 0.23 -10.22
CA TYR A 83 8.62 -0.97 -9.64
C TYR A 83 8.11 -2.22 -10.36
N LEU A 84 8.96 -3.21 -10.55
CA LEU A 84 8.60 -4.52 -11.07
C LEU A 84 8.86 -5.54 -9.96
N TYR A 85 7.83 -6.22 -9.46
CA TYR A 85 7.98 -7.15 -8.34
C TYR A 85 7.84 -8.60 -8.73
N ARG A 86 7.23 -8.89 -9.87
CA ARG A 86 7.06 -10.26 -10.32
C ARG A 86 7.05 -10.37 -11.84
N VAL A 87 7.73 -11.40 -12.32
CA VAL A 87 7.79 -11.78 -13.72
C VAL A 87 7.38 -13.23 -13.80
N THR A 88 6.36 -13.54 -14.59
CA THR A 88 5.88 -14.91 -14.81
C THR A 88 5.94 -15.22 -16.29
N MET A 89 6.33 -16.44 -16.67
CA MET A 89 6.33 -16.87 -18.06
C MET A 89 5.13 -17.79 -18.32
N ALA A 90 4.44 -17.58 -19.42
CA ALA A 90 3.40 -18.50 -19.87
C ALA A 90 4.00 -19.83 -20.34
N ASP A 91 3.26 -20.92 -20.16
CA ASP A 91 3.61 -22.21 -20.74
C ASP A 91 3.37 -22.25 -22.26
N GLU A 92 3.58 -23.42 -22.87
CA GLU A 92 3.40 -23.63 -24.32
C GLU A 92 1.96 -23.42 -24.79
N ASN A 93 0.99 -23.46 -23.88
CA ASN A 93 -0.42 -23.23 -24.16
C ASN A 93 -0.83 -21.77 -23.86
N GLY A 94 0.10 -20.91 -23.47
CA GLY A 94 -0.18 -19.52 -23.11
C GLY A 94 -0.77 -19.35 -21.70
N VAL A 95 -0.69 -20.37 -20.84
CA VAL A 95 -1.25 -20.30 -19.48
C VAL A 95 -0.23 -19.75 -18.50
N PHE A 96 -0.62 -18.75 -17.72
CA PHE A 96 0.18 -18.21 -16.61
C PHE A 96 -0.13 -18.97 -15.31
N HIS A 97 0.89 -19.60 -14.75
CA HIS A 97 0.77 -20.29 -13.47
C HIS A 97 1.05 -19.34 -12.31
N THR A 98 0.25 -19.40 -11.24
CA THR A 98 0.43 -18.54 -10.04
C THR A 98 1.75 -18.80 -9.33
N MET A 99 2.30 -19.98 -9.50
CA MET A 99 3.70 -20.25 -9.28
C MET A 99 4.13 -21.19 -10.39
N PRO A 100 5.35 -21.03 -10.88
CA PRO A 100 6.45 -20.26 -10.29
C PRO A 100 6.82 -18.98 -11.06
N ALA A 101 7.26 -17.95 -10.32
CA ALA A 101 7.76 -16.70 -10.89
C ALA A 101 9.25 -16.81 -11.23
N VAL A 102 9.72 -16.00 -12.18
CA VAL A 102 11.14 -15.87 -12.48
C VAL A 102 11.85 -15.27 -11.26
N PRO A 103 12.87 -15.95 -10.70
CA PRO A 103 13.65 -15.45 -9.59
C PRO A 103 14.32 -14.10 -9.93
N PRO A 104 14.37 -13.15 -8.98
CA PRO A 104 14.93 -11.81 -9.23
C PRO A 104 16.40 -11.81 -9.62
N ASP A 105 17.18 -12.82 -9.26
CA ASP A 105 18.59 -12.95 -9.65
C ASP A 105 18.79 -13.31 -11.13
N GLN A 106 17.74 -13.81 -11.80
CA GLN A 106 17.78 -14.26 -13.20
C GLN A 106 17.45 -13.15 -14.21
N TYR A 107 17.08 -11.96 -13.74
CA TYR A 107 16.85 -10.80 -14.59
C TYR A 107 17.40 -9.51 -13.98
N GLU A 108 17.66 -8.52 -14.82
CA GLU A 108 18.00 -7.17 -14.41
C GLU A 108 17.20 -6.15 -15.20
N ILE A 109 17.03 -4.97 -14.60
CA ILE A 109 16.40 -3.84 -15.28
C ILE A 109 17.51 -2.95 -15.82
N VAL A 110 17.57 -2.81 -17.13
CA VAL A 110 18.42 -1.87 -17.84
C VAL A 110 17.72 -0.51 -17.83
N ARG A 111 18.37 0.51 -17.25
CA ARG A 111 17.80 1.85 -17.07
C ARG A 111 18.39 2.85 -18.05
N ASP A 112 18.29 2.55 -19.34
CA ASP A 112 18.67 3.48 -20.40
C ASP A 112 17.48 4.40 -20.76
N SER A 113 17.54 5.10 -21.90
CA SER A 113 16.45 5.99 -22.35
C SER A 113 15.09 5.28 -22.50
N THR A 114 15.11 3.97 -22.74
CA THR A 114 13.94 3.09 -22.70
C THR A 114 14.24 1.96 -21.72
N PRO A 115 13.55 1.86 -20.58
CA PRO A 115 13.83 0.80 -19.61
C PRO A 115 13.54 -0.57 -20.24
N ALA A 116 14.39 -1.55 -19.96
CA ALA A 116 14.25 -2.90 -20.49
C ALA A 116 14.50 -3.97 -19.42
N LEU A 117 13.80 -5.08 -19.54
CA LEU A 117 13.99 -6.29 -18.76
C LEU A 117 14.98 -7.19 -19.49
N ARG A 118 16.16 -7.39 -18.91
CA ARG A 118 17.20 -8.26 -19.46
C ARG A 118 17.29 -9.53 -18.64
N PHE A 119 17.01 -10.67 -19.27
CA PHE A 119 17.29 -11.97 -18.65
C PHE A 119 18.79 -12.23 -18.69
N ARG A 120 19.35 -12.65 -17.56
CA ARG A 120 20.73 -13.10 -17.52
C ARG A 120 20.80 -14.41 -18.26
N ARG A 121 21.67 -14.47 -19.26
CA ARG A 121 21.91 -15.71 -20.01
C ARG A 121 22.45 -16.74 -19.02
N ILE A 122 21.67 -17.79 -18.74
CA ILE A 122 22.12 -18.95 -17.95
C ILE A 122 23.09 -19.76 -18.81
N ASN A 123 24.27 -19.22 -19.07
CA ASN A 123 25.31 -19.92 -19.82
C ASN A 123 26.24 -20.74 -18.92
N ASP A 124 26.28 -20.46 -17.61
CA ASP A 124 27.29 -21.04 -16.69
C ASP A 124 26.71 -21.74 -15.46
N LEU A 125 25.37 -21.76 -15.28
CA LEU A 125 24.76 -22.62 -14.28
C LEU A 125 24.51 -23.98 -14.92
N VAL A 126 25.50 -24.84 -14.74
CA VAL A 126 25.46 -26.29 -14.90
C VAL A 126 24.04 -26.80 -14.67
N VAL A 127 23.41 -27.22 -15.77
CA VAL A 127 22.10 -27.92 -15.85
C VAL A 127 22.03 -29.13 -14.89
N ALA A 128 23.17 -29.59 -14.34
CA ALA A 128 23.26 -30.74 -13.46
C ALA A 128 22.85 -30.50 -11.99
N THR A 129 22.58 -29.26 -11.56
CA THR A 129 22.14 -28.99 -10.17
C THR A 129 20.90 -28.13 -10.06
N ALA A 130 20.05 -28.10 -11.09
CA ALA A 130 18.63 -27.81 -10.90
C ALA A 130 17.96 -29.03 -10.24
N GLY A 131 18.42 -29.34 -9.02
CA GLY A 131 17.89 -30.41 -8.19
C GLY A 131 16.48 -30.07 -7.74
N SER A 132 15.51 -30.79 -8.29
CA SER A 132 14.40 -31.48 -7.62
C SER A 132 13.53 -30.77 -6.57
N TYR A 133 13.72 -29.49 -6.25
CA TYR A 133 12.85 -28.77 -5.30
C TYR A 133 11.57 -28.22 -5.96
N PHE A 134 11.56 -28.08 -7.29
CA PHE A 134 10.37 -27.81 -8.09
C PHE A 134 10.38 -28.80 -9.25
N GLY A 135 9.64 -29.89 -9.13
CA GLY A 135 9.73 -31.08 -9.98
C GLY A 135 9.23 -30.95 -11.42
N ASP A 136 9.34 -29.80 -12.08
CA ASP A 136 8.86 -29.62 -13.45
C ASP A 136 9.83 -28.80 -14.33
N ALA A 137 9.93 -29.20 -15.60
CA ALA A 137 10.83 -28.70 -16.64
C ALA A 137 10.53 -27.27 -17.16
N TRP A 138 9.81 -26.45 -16.39
CA TRP A 138 9.39 -25.10 -16.80
C TRP A 138 10.52 -24.07 -16.76
N PHE A 139 11.65 -24.39 -16.12
CA PHE A 139 12.85 -23.56 -16.09
C PHE A 139 13.78 -23.79 -17.28
N ASP A 140 13.25 -24.21 -18.43
CA ASP A 140 13.94 -23.94 -19.68
C ASP A 140 13.79 -22.44 -19.95
N SER A 141 14.68 -21.65 -19.35
CA SER A 141 14.79 -20.19 -19.49
C SER A 141 15.17 -19.77 -20.91
N SER A 142 15.19 -20.69 -21.88
CA SER A 142 15.25 -20.33 -23.28
C SER A 142 13.98 -19.53 -23.60
N ALA A 143 14.15 -18.27 -23.98
CA ALA A 143 13.06 -17.46 -24.52
C ALA A 143 12.58 -18.13 -25.82
N VAL A 144 11.60 -19.01 -25.71
CA VAL A 144 10.96 -19.68 -26.84
C VAL A 144 10.01 -18.68 -27.49
N ALA A 145 10.16 -18.44 -28.79
CA ALA A 145 9.23 -17.60 -29.53
C ALA A 145 7.79 -18.10 -29.37
N GLY A 146 6.84 -17.17 -29.23
CA GLY A 146 5.41 -17.50 -29.13
C GLY A 146 4.90 -17.71 -27.71
N ARG A 147 5.76 -17.67 -26.69
CA ARG A 147 5.35 -17.57 -25.28
C ARG A 147 5.16 -16.10 -24.88
N TYR A 148 4.64 -15.87 -23.67
CA TYR A 148 4.39 -14.54 -23.13
C TYR A 148 5.03 -14.36 -21.76
N LEU A 149 5.48 -13.14 -21.46
CA LEU A 149 5.84 -12.69 -20.12
C LEU A 149 4.68 -11.93 -19.53
N ARG A 150 4.31 -12.25 -18.30
CA ARG A 150 3.44 -11.44 -17.46
C ARG A 150 4.28 -10.67 -16.46
N LEU A 151 4.17 -9.36 -16.47
CA LEU A 151 4.91 -8.43 -15.64
C LEU A 151 3.95 -7.81 -14.63
N GLU A 152 4.20 -8.06 -13.36
CA GLU A 152 3.42 -7.51 -12.26
C GLU A 152 4.29 -6.54 -11.46
N GLY A 153 3.79 -5.32 -11.29
CA GLY A 153 4.57 -4.20 -10.77
C GLY A 153 3.70 -3.09 -10.20
N LEU A 154 4.31 -1.95 -9.90
CA LEU A 154 3.65 -0.76 -9.36
C LEU A 154 3.84 0.44 -10.29
N THR A 155 2.84 1.31 -10.41
CA THR A 155 2.88 2.55 -11.20
C THR A 155 2.78 3.82 -10.37
N SER A 156 3.07 4.96 -10.99
CA SER A 156 2.92 6.30 -10.42
C SER A 156 1.44 6.68 -10.25
N PRO A 157 1.06 7.32 -9.13
CA PRO A 157 -0.28 7.88 -8.93
C PRO A 157 -0.73 8.82 -10.06
N SER A 158 0.21 9.56 -10.66
CA SER A 158 -0.07 10.51 -11.74
C SER A 158 -0.56 9.88 -13.05
N THR A 159 -0.51 8.54 -13.15
CA THR A 159 -0.99 7.79 -14.32
C THR A 159 -2.38 7.18 -14.12
N LEU A 160 -2.99 7.40 -12.95
CA LEU A 160 -4.29 6.86 -12.59
C LEU A 160 -5.42 7.54 -13.36
N THR A 161 -6.40 6.75 -13.81
CA THR A 161 -7.73 7.23 -14.19
C THR A 161 -8.65 7.24 -12.97
N ALA A 162 -9.56 8.21 -12.88
CA ALA A 162 -10.16 8.66 -11.62
C ALA A 162 -10.98 7.66 -10.78
N ASP A 163 -11.33 6.45 -11.26
CA ASP A 163 -12.52 5.74 -10.75
C ASP A 163 -12.38 4.26 -10.35
N THR A 164 -11.20 3.62 -10.33
CA THR A 164 -11.18 2.14 -10.24
C THR A 164 -10.73 1.48 -8.95
N ASP A 165 -10.07 2.16 -8.01
CA ASP A 165 -9.02 1.40 -7.29
C ASP A 165 -8.96 1.46 -5.76
N VAL A 166 -8.76 0.25 -5.17
CA VAL A 166 -8.59 0.00 -3.73
C VAL A 166 -7.10 0.12 -3.36
N CYS A 167 -6.73 1.16 -2.63
CA CYS A 167 -5.39 1.32 -2.07
C CYS A 167 -5.32 0.73 -0.65
N PRO A 168 -4.48 -0.29 -0.38
CA PRO A 168 -4.32 -0.83 0.96
C PRO A 168 -3.48 0.11 1.83
N ILE A 169 -4.15 0.92 2.65
CA ILE A 169 -3.52 1.78 3.66
C ILE A 169 -3.55 1.05 5.01
N ASN A 170 -2.43 1.07 5.75
CA ASN A 170 -2.40 0.53 7.10
C ASN A 170 -3.26 1.40 8.04
N PRO A 171 -4.35 0.86 8.62
CA PRO A 171 -5.23 1.64 9.48
C PRO A 171 -4.51 2.14 10.74
N ALA A 172 -3.49 1.42 11.23
CA ALA A 172 -2.72 1.85 12.40
C ALA A 172 -1.92 3.13 12.12
N TYR A 173 -1.41 3.31 10.91
CA TYR A 173 -0.77 4.56 10.49
C TYR A 173 -1.79 5.71 10.54
N ILE A 174 -2.96 5.54 9.89
CA ILE A 174 -4.01 6.57 9.83
C ILE A 174 -4.46 6.98 11.23
N ILE A 175 -4.69 6.01 12.12
CA ILE A 175 -5.12 6.28 13.50
C ILE A 175 -4.07 7.09 14.26
N ASN A 176 -2.80 6.69 14.21
CA ASN A 176 -1.74 7.39 14.93
C ASN A 176 -1.47 8.79 14.36
N GLN A 177 -1.51 8.94 13.03
CA GLN A 177 -1.31 10.23 12.37
C GLN A 177 -2.48 11.20 12.65
N ALA A 178 -3.72 10.72 12.58
CA ALA A 178 -4.90 11.50 12.94
C ALA A 178 -4.86 11.92 14.42
N ALA A 179 -4.45 11.03 15.33
CA ALA A 179 -4.27 11.35 16.74
C ALA A 179 -3.21 12.45 16.95
N ALA A 180 -2.08 12.38 16.24
CA ALA A 180 -1.06 13.42 16.27
C ALA A 180 -1.65 14.79 15.86
N PHE A 181 -2.42 14.84 14.77
CA PHE A 181 -3.08 16.08 14.34
C PHE A 181 -4.07 16.64 15.35
N LEU A 182 -4.85 15.79 15.99
CA LEU A 182 -5.77 16.21 17.05
C LEU A 182 -5.02 16.85 18.22
N TYR A 183 -3.92 16.23 18.69
CA TYR A 183 -3.09 16.82 19.75
C TYR A 183 -2.41 18.12 19.32
N LEU A 184 -1.92 18.21 18.08
CA LEU A 184 -1.33 19.43 17.55
C LEU A 184 -2.35 20.58 17.47
N SER A 185 -3.57 20.28 16.98
CA SER A 185 -4.69 21.23 16.97
C SER A 185 -5.04 21.71 18.38
N LYS A 186 -5.05 20.79 19.34
CA LYS A 186 -5.30 21.10 20.76
C LYS A 186 -4.23 22.01 21.37
N ALA A 187 -2.96 21.70 21.14
CA ALA A 187 -1.84 22.51 21.64
C ALA A 187 -1.93 23.95 21.12
N ARG A 188 -2.35 24.14 19.86
CA ARG A 188 -2.52 25.46 19.23
C ARG A 188 -3.70 26.26 19.78
N ARG A 189 -4.72 25.62 20.34
CA ARG A 189 -5.84 26.33 20.98
C ARG A 189 -5.48 26.97 22.32
N GLY A 190 -4.43 26.48 22.98
CA GLY A 190 -4.01 26.99 24.29
C GLY A 190 -4.91 26.58 25.46
N ASP A 191 -5.83 25.64 25.25
CA ASP A 191 -6.87 25.27 26.23
C ASP A 191 -6.39 24.32 27.34
N ILE A 192 -5.19 23.71 27.22
CA ILE A 192 -4.64 22.69 28.13
C ILE A 192 -3.13 22.89 28.30
N ASP A 193 -2.55 22.24 29.32
CA ASP A 193 -1.11 21.97 29.46
C ASP A 193 -0.46 21.62 28.10
N TYR A 194 0.24 22.63 27.56
CA TYR A 194 0.88 22.59 26.26
C TYR A 194 1.97 21.51 26.22
N ASP A 195 2.77 21.38 27.28
CA ASP A 195 3.89 20.46 27.33
C ASP A 195 3.40 19.00 27.35
N ALA A 196 2.38 18.72 28.15
CA ALA A 196 1.73 17.41 28.17
C ALA A 196 1.10 17.06 26.81
N THR A 197 0.45 18.03 26.15
CA THR A 197 -0.18 17.83 24.84
C THR A 197 0.85 17.58 23.75
N MET A 198 1.96 18.32 23.74
CA MET A 198 3.06 18.14 22.79
C MET A 198 3.80 16.81 23.00
N ALA A 199 3.90 16.33 24.23
CA ALA A 199 4.42 14.99 24.51
C ALA A 199 3.55 13.90 23.88
N GLN A 200 2.22 14.01 23.99
CA GLN A 200 1.29 13.06 23.34
C GLN A 200 1.35 13.13 21.81
N TYR A 201 1.40 14.35 21.25
CA TYR A 201 1.63 14.54 19.82
C TYR A 201 2.87 13.77 19.34
N LYS A 202 3.99 13.92 20.04
CA LYS A 202 5.24 13.26 19.68
C LYS A 202 5.13 11.73 19.72
N ILE A 203 4.52 11.17 20.77
CA ILE A 203 4.31 9.71 20.88
C ILE A 203 3.46 9.19 19.71
N CYS A 204 2.38 9.90 19.36
CA CYS A 204 1.53 9.53 18.23
C CYS A 204 2.28 9.63 16.90
N GLN A 205 3.06 10.71 16.69
CA GLN A 205 3.85 10.87 15.47
C GLN A 205 4.92 9.79 15.35
N ASP A 206 5.68 9.51 16.42
CA ASP A 206 6.71 8.46 16.42
C ASP A 206 6.10 7.08 16.08
N ARG A 207 4.89 6.78 16.59
CA ARG A 207 4.16 5.55 16.23
C ARG A 207 3.70 5.55 14.78
N ALA A 208 3.19 6.67 14.28
CA ALA A 208 2.81 6.80 12.88
C ALA A 208 4.03 6.56 11.98
N ASP A 209 5.18 7.15 12.29
CA ASP A 209 6.41 6.98 11.53
C ASP A 209 6.91 5.51 11.55
N MET A 210 6.80 4.82 12.69
CA MET A 210 7.10 3.38 12.79
C MET A 210 6.17 2.55 11.90
N GLU A 211 4.86 2.81 11.92
CA GLU A 211 3.88 2.11 11.09
C GLU A 211 4.07 2.42 9.61
N ARG A 212 4.40 3.66 9.26
CA ARG A 212 4.74 4.07 7.89
C ARG A 212 5.97 3.34 7.38
N ALA A 213 7.03 3.26 8.19
CA ALA A 213 8.22 2.50 7.83
C ALA A 213 7.88 1.03 7.56
N ARG A 214 7.06 0.40 8.40
CA ARG A 214 6.59 -0.98 8.17
C ARG A 214 5.84 -1.12 6.84
N VAL A 215 4.96 -0.18 6.51
CA VAL A 215 4.19 -0.21 5.26
C VAL A 215 5.08 -0.09 4.03
N VAL A 216 6.06 0.83 4.04
CA VAL A 216 6.99 0.98 2.91
C VAL A 216 7.79 -0.31 2.66
N PHE A 217 8.18 -1.03 3.72
CA PHE A 217 8.87 -2.31 3.60
C PHE A 217 7.96 -3.51 3.29
N VAL A 218 6.66 -3.40 3.57
CA VAL A 218 5.67 -4.50 3.36
C VAL A 218 4.94 -4.38 2.03
N GLN A 219 4.70 -3.17 1.52
CA GLN A 219 3.99 -2.94 0.26
C GLN A 219 4.86 -3.28 -0.97
N LEU A 220 6.17 -3.10 -0.88
CA LEU A 220 7.09 -3.58 -1.91
C LEU A 220 7.49 -5.02 -1.55
N PRO A 221 7.16 -6.03 -2.38
CA PRO A 221 7.72 -7.35 -2.19
C PRO A 221 9.24 -7.25 -2.09
N VAL A 222 9.87 -8.09 -1.24
CA VAL A 222 11.34 -8.10 -1.01
C VAL A 222 12.15 -8.14 -2.32
N ASN A 223 11.52 -8.62 -3.37
CA ASN A 223 12.05 -8.87 -4.70
C ASN A 223 11.75 -7.75 -5.72
N ALA A 224 11.09 -6.66 -5.30
CA ALA A 224 10.76 -5.54 -6.16
C ALA A 224 12.01 -4.82 -6.66
N LYS A 225 12.10 -4.66 -7.98
CA LYS A 225 13.17 -3.92 -8.64
C LYS A 225 12.63 -2.60 -9.17
N ARG A 226 13.29 -1.50 -8.79
CA ARG A 226 12.96 -0.15 -9.27
C ARG A 226 13.22 -0.03 -10.77
N VAL A 227 12.22 0.39 -11.54
CA VAL A 227 12.29 0.56 -13.00
C VAL A 227 12.77 1.97 -13.37
N ARG A 228 12.27 2.99 -12.66
CA ARG A 228 12.58 4.42 -12.91
C ARG A 228 13.18 5.09 -11.69
N GLU A 229 14.14 6.00 -11.91
CA GLU A 229 14.69 6.90 -10.89
C GLU A 229 13.73 8.00 -10.45
#